data_AF-A0A3B9I2K7-F1
#
_entry.id   AF-A0A3B9I2K7-F1
#
_cell.length_a   1.000
_cell.length_b   1.000
_cell.length_c   1.000
_cell.angle_alpha   90.00
_cell.angle_beta   90.00
_cell.angle_gamma   90.00
#
_symmetry.space_group_name_H-M   'P 1'
#
loop_
_entity.id
_entity.type
_entity.pdbx_description
1 polymer ?
#
loop_
_entity_poly.entity_id
_entity_poly.type
_entity_poly.pdbx_seq_one_letter_code
_entity_poly.pdbx_strand_id
1 'polypeptide(L)'
;MQGITRKGGLISYYGNPAGYTEKGNAVVDSIFKNEEFISWLQERDLVPQWTDGVMERLLAGEQLTGSMETAASLKSVRIWQLKSDTDVYMKFISLEEMTNQFGEPAPEHYNIVYDGQLGTN
;
A
#
# COMPACT_ATOMS: atom_id res chain seq x y z
N MET A 1 -7.57 -28.22 8.94
CA MET A 1 -8.18 -27.04 8.29
C MET A 1 -7.01 -26.14 7.92
N GLN A 2 -6.74 -25.89 6.63
CA GLN A 2 -5.67 -24.97 6.25
C GLN A 2 -6.24 -23.54 6.36
N GLY A 3 -5.66 -22.72 7.24
CA GLY A 3 -6.08 -21.33 7.44
C GLY A 3 -5.86 -20.46 6.20
N ILE A 4 -4.87 -20.82 5.38
CA ILE A 4 -4.46 -20.07 4.19
C ILE A 4 -4.78 -20.88 2.93
N THR A 5 -5.49 -20.27 1.98
CA THR A 5 -5.88 -20.91 0.72
C THR A 5 -5.54 -20.04 -0.48
N ARG A 6 -5.26 -20.67 -1.62
CA ARG A 6 -5.03 -19.98 -2.90
C ARG A 6 -6.02 -20.47 -3.94
N LYS A 7 -6.75 -19.56 -4.58
CA LYS A 7 -7.68 -19.87 -5.68
C LYS A 7 -7.51 -18.86 -6.82
N GLY A 8 -7.16 -19.34 -8.01
CA GLY A 8 -7.07 -18.47 -9.20
C GLY A 8 -6.11 -17.29 -9.07
N GLY A 9 -5.06 -17.43 -8.26
CA GLY A 9 -4.10 -16.34 -7.98
C GLY A 9 -4.45 -15.48 -6.75
N LEU A 10 -5.69 -15.50 -6.27
CA LEU A 10 -6.08 -14.87 -4.99
C LEU A 10 -5.62 -15.74 -3.82
N ILE A 11 -5.02 -15.10 -2.82
CA ILE A 11 -4.64 -15.68 -1.53
C ILE A 11 -5.66 -15.23 -0.49
N SER A 12 -6.21 -16.18 0.26
CA SER A 12 -7.17 -15.92 1.33
C SER A 12 -6.66 -16.46 2.66
N TYR A 13 -6.80 -15.65 3.71
CA TYR A 13 -6.42 -15.98 5.09
C TYR A 13 -7.67 -16.04 5.96
N TYR A 14 -8.03 -17.24 6.42
CA TYR A 14 -9.24 -17.52 7.20
C TYR A 14 -10.52 -16.97 6.56
N GLY A 15 -10.61 -17.03 5.24
CA GLY A 15 -11.75 -16.54 4.47
C GLY A 15 -11.68 -15.07 4.05
N ASN A 16 -10.73 -14.28 4.57
CA ASN A 16 -10.50 -12.91 4.14
C ASN A 16 -9.54 -12.86 2.95
N PRO A 17 -9.74 -11.96 1.96
CA PRO A 17 -8.81 -11.78 0.87
C PRO A 17 -7.52 -11.12 1.38
N ALA A 18 -6.43 -11.88 1.38
CA ALA A 18 -5.17 -11.44 1.96
C ALA A 18 -4.18 -10.89 0.95
N GLY A 19 -4.28 -11.33 -0.30
CA GLY A 19 -3.34 -10.93 -1.33
C GLY A 19 -3.59 -11.63 -2.65
N TYR A 20 -2.69 -11.42 -3.61
CA TYR A 20 -2.70 -12.08 -4.90
C TYR A 20 -1.29 -12.42 -5.37
N THR A 21 -1.19 -13.38 -6.28
CA THR A 21 0.08 -13.77 -6.90
C THR A 21 0.23 -13.13 -8.27
N GLU A 22 1.35 -12.43 -8.50
CA GLU A 22 1.71 -11.82 -9.77
C GLU A 22 3.12 -12.25 -10.18
N LYS A 23 3.25 -12.94 -11.33
CA LYS A 23 4.55 -13.30 -11.96
C LYS A 23 5.58 -13.95 -11.02
N GLY A 24 5.14 -14.74 -10.04
CA GLY A 24 6.00 -15.42 -9.07
C GLY A 24 6.17 -14.69 -7.72
N ASN A 25 5.70 -13.46 -7.63
CA ASN A 25 5.62 -12.71 -6.37
C ASN A 25 4.21 -12.82 -5.77
N ALA A 26 4.12 -12.69 -4.45
CA ALA A 26 2.85 -12.59 -3.73
C ALA A 26 2.72 -11.19 -3.14
N VAL A 27 1.80 -10.38 -3.68
CA VAL A 27 1.44 -9.09 -3.10
C VAL A 27 0.41 -9.35 -2.01
N VAL A 28 0.78 -9.11 -0.77
CA VAL A 28 -0.03 -9.46 0.41
C VAL A 28 -0.17 -8.25 1.30
N ASP A 29 -1.34 -8.09 1.91
CA ASP A 29 -1.57 -7.03 2.87
C ASP A 29 -0.66 -7.17 4.08
N SER A 30 -0.07 -6.06 4.52
CA SER A 30 0.80 -6.02 5.70
C SER A 30 0.07 -6.46 6.98
N ILE A 31 -1.26 -6.30 7.06
CA ILE A 31 -2.05 -6.74 8.23
C ILE A 31 -2.01 -8.27 8.43
N PHE A 32 -1.70 -9.04 7.38
CA PHE A 32 -1.58 -10.50 7.44
C PHE A 32 -0.14 -10.96 7.65
N LYS A 33 0.81 -10.05 7.90
CA LYS A 33 2.22 -10.39 8.12
C LYS A 33 2.41 -11.10 9.45
N ASN A 34 2.43 -12.42 9.40
CA ASN A 34 2.73 -13.30 10.53
C ASN A 34 3.59 -14.50 10.09
N GLU A 35 4.13 -15.24 11.07
CA GLU A 35 5.04 -16.36 10.83
C GLU A 35 4.39 -17.51 10.04
N GLU A 36 3.10 -17.78 10.27
CA GLU A 36 2.33 -18.79 9.53
C GLU A 36 2.25 -18.44 8.05
N PHE A 37 1.93 -17.18 7.74
CA PHE A 37 1.77 -16.68 6.38
C PHE A 37 3.12 -16.67 5.64
N ILE A 38 4.18 -16.22 6.32
CA ILE A 38 5.53 -16.22 5.76
C ILE A 38 5.97 -17.65 5.42
N SER A 39 5.78 -18.59 6.35
CA SER A 39 6.11 -20.00 6.13
C SER A 39 5.33 -20.59 4.96
N TRP A 40 4.03 -20.29 4.88
CA TRP A 40 3.17 -20.76 3.79
C TRP A 40 3.59 -20.23 2.41
N LEU A 41 4.08 -18.99 2.33
CA LEU A 41 4.62 -18.40 1.11
C LEU A 41 5.97 -19.03 0.72
N GLN A 42 6.85 -19.25 1.70
CA GLN A 42 8.16 -19.88 1.50
C GLN A 42 8.04 -21.32 0.99
N GLU A 43 7.11 -22.11 1.54
CA GLU A 43 6.79 -23.46 1.04
C GLU A 43 6.37 -23.50 -0.43
N ARG A 44 6.01 -22.35 -1.02
CA ARG A 44 5.48 -22.22 -2.38
C ARG A 44 6.40 -21.42 -3.31
N ASP A 45 7.63 -21.13 -2.86
CA ASP A 45 8.61 -20.31 -3.58
C ASP A 45 8.05 -18.93 -4.02
N LEU A 46 7.11 -18.38 -3.24
CA LEU A 46 6.54 -17.07 -3.49
C LEU A 46 7.30 -16.01 -2.68
N VAL A 47 7.79 -14.98 -3.38
CA VAL A 47 8.42 -13.84 -2.71
C VAL A 47 7.34 -12.90 -2.17
N PRO A 48 7.24 -12.68 -0.85
CA PRO A 48 6.27 -11.76 -0.28
C PRO A 48 6.62 -10.30 -0.60
N GLN A 49 5.66 -9.56 -1.13
CA GLN A 49 5.67 -8.11 -1.22
C GLN A 49 4.55 -7.56 -0.32
N TRP A 50 4.94 -7.18 0.89
CA TRP A 50 4.03 -6.60 1.87
C TRP A 50 3.64 -5.19 1.45
N THR A 51 2.36 -4.97 1.20
CA THR A 51 1.82 -3.67 0.76
C THR A 51 0.60 -3.33 1.60
N ASP A 52 0.49 -2.11 2.09
CA ASP A 52 -0.70 -1.69 2.84
C ASP A 52 -1.90 -1.53 1.89
N GLY A 53 -3.10 -1.85 2.37
CA GLY A 53 -4.35 -1.58 1.66
C GLY A 53 -4.69 -2.60 0.55
N VAL A 54 -4.06 -3.77 0.53
CA VAL A 54 -4.35 -4.86 -0.43
C VAL A 54 -5.70 -5.51 -0.12
N MET A 55 -6.02 -5.74 1.16
CA MET A 55 -7.29 -6.35 1.55
C MET A 55 -8.48 -5.49 1.12
N GLU A 56 -8.42 -4.19 1.41
CA GLU A 56 -9.45 -3.21 1.08
C GLU A 56 -9.68 -3.16 -0.44
N ARG A 57 -8.61 -3.21 -1.24
CA ARG A 57 -8.67 -3.29 -2.71
C ARG A 57 -9.38 -4.55 -3.19
N LEU A 58 -9.02 -5.71 -2.63
CA LEU A 58 -9.65 -6.98 -2.97
C LEU A 58 -11.13 -7.03 -2.56
N LEU A 59 -11.48 -6.42 -1.41
CA LEU A 59 -12.87 -6.28 -0.96
C LEU A 59 -13.68 -5.29 -1.80
N ALA A 60 -13.05 -4.22 -2.29
CA ALA A 60 -13.67 -3.24 -3.19
C ALA A 60 -13.97 -3.81 -4.59
N GLY A 61 -13.62 -5.08 -4.85
CA GLY A 61 -13.94 -5.76 -6.10
C GLY A 61 -12.99 -5.46 -7.24
N GLU A 62 -11.76 -5.00 -6.95
CA GLU A 62 -10.72 -4.82 -7.95
C GLU A 62 -10.41 -6.19 -8.58
N GLN A 63 -10.96 -6.40 -9.77
CA GLN A 63 -11.09 -7.72 -10.38
C GLN A 63 -9.71 -8.24 -10.81
N LEU A 64 -9.26 -9.32 -10.19
CA LEU A 64 -8.04 -10.07 -10.56
C LEU A 64 -8.13 -10.77 -11.95
N THR A 65 -9.08 -10.38 -12.79
CA THR A 65 -9.34 -11.03 -14.08
C THR A 65 -8.87 -10.15 -15.23
N GLY A 66 -7.68 -10.45 -15.75
CA GLY A 66 -7.46 -10.71 -17.19
C GLY A 66 -8.01 -9.75 -18.26
N SER A 67 -8.39 -8.51 -17.94
CA SER A 67 -8.63 -7.45 -18.93
C SER A 67 -7.76 -6.26 -18.55
N MET A 68 -6.53 -6.31 -19.05
CA MET A 68 -5.49 -5.29 -18.87
C MET A 68 -5.81 -3.98 -19.62
N GLU A 69 -7.04 -3.80 -20.09
CA GLU A 69 -7.41 -2.72 -21.00
C GLU A 69 -8.35 -1.66 -20.37
N THR A 70 -8.92 -1.93 -19.19
CA THR A 70 -9.79 -0.98 -18.47
C THR A 70 -9.61 -0.95 -16.95
N ALA A 71 -8.59 -1.62 -16.41
CA ALA A 71 -8.17 -1.32 -15.04
C ALA A 71 -7.60 0.10 -15.06
N ALA A 72 -8.33 1.06 -14.47
CA ALA A 72 -7.85 2.43 -14.32
C ALA A 72 -6.42 2.35 -13.75
N SER A 73 -5.44 2.75 -14.55
CA SER A 73 -4.03 2.61 -14.22
C SER A 73 -3.79 3.16 -12.81
N LEU A 74 -3.50 2.28 -11.86
CA LEU A 74 -3.30 2.64 -10.48
C LEU A 74 -2.15 3.64 -10.39
N LYS A 75 -2.44 4.86 -9.91
CA LYS A 75 -1.41 5.86 -9.70
C LYS A 75 -0.74 5.57 -8.36
N SER A 76 0.58 5.48 -8.39
CA SER A 76 1.37 5.44 -7.15
C SER A 76 1.27 6.81 -6.49
N VAL A 77 0.75 6.84 -5.26
CA VAL A 77 0.52 8.06 -4.48
C VAL A 77 1.27 7.96 -3.16
N ARG A 78 2.00 9.02 -2.84
CA ARG A 78 2.67 9.20 -1.56
C ARG A 78 2.20 10.50 -0.93
N ILE A 79 1.73 10.42 0.30
CA ILE A 79 1.29 11.59 1.08
C ILE A 79 2.37 11.92 2.10
N TRP A 80 2.81 13.18 2.07
CA TRP A 80 3.80 13.75 2.96
C TRP A 80 3.11 14.70 3.92
N GLN A 81 3.29 14.50 5.22
CA GLN A 81 2.75 15.38 6.26
C GLN A 81 3.90 16.01 7.04
N LEU A 82 3.80 17.30 7.32
CA LEU A 82 4.73 18.02 8.20
C LEU A 82 4.92 17.27 9.52
N LYS A 83 6.16 17.13 9.97
CA LYS A 83 6.46 16.47 11.24
C LYS A 83 5.91 17.27 12.41
N SER A 84 5.69 16.59 13.53
CA SER A 84 5.23 17.23 14.76
C SER A 84 6.26 18.20 15.34
N ASP A 85 7.55 17.90 15.18
CA ASP A 85 8.70 18.67 15.67
C ASP A 85 9.09 19.86 14.77
N THR A 86 8.48 19.97 13.59
CA THR A 86 8.64 21.14 12.71
C THR A 86 8.02 22.39 13.35
N ASP A 87 8.63 23.54 13.09
CA ASP A 87 8.20 24.84 13.62
C ASP A 87 6.69 25.03 13.46
N VAL A 88 6.03 25.41 14.55
CA VAL A 88 4.58 25.60 14.58
C VAL A 88 4.13 26.66 13.58
N TYR A 89 4.95 27.67 13.32
CA TYR A 89 4.64 28.73 12.36
C TYR A 89 4.55 28.20 10.93
N MET A 90 5.30 27.14 10.57
CA MET A 90 5.20 26.52 9.25
C MET A 90 3.85 25.82 9.01
N LYS A 91 3.09 25.48 10.07
CA LYS A 91 1.86 24.68 9.96
C LYS A 91 0.60 25.51 9.64
N PHE A 92 0.65 26.81 9.87
CA PHE A 92 -0.54 27.69 9.86
C PHE A 92 -0.40 28.89 8.89
N ILE A 93 0.58 28.84 7.99
CA ILE A 93 0.84 29.91 7.01
C ILE A 93 0.63 29.40 5.58
N SER A 94 0.44 30.32 4.64
CA SER A 94 0.34 29.98 3.23
C SER A 94 1.67 29.47 2.67
N LEU A 95 1.63 28.76 1.53
CA LEU A 95 2.85 28.30 0.85
C LEU A 95 3.78 29.47 0.47
N GLU A 96 3.22 30.60 0.06
CA GLU A 96 3.98 31.81 -0.28
C GLU A 96 4.74 32.35 0.94
N GLU A 97 4.05 32.50 2.08
CA GLU A 97 4.66 32.95 3.33
C GLU A 97 5.69 31.95 3.86
N MET A 98 5.41 30.64 3.72
CA MET A 98 6.34 29.57 4.08
C MET A 98 7.61 29.64 3.25
N THR A 99 7.49 29.83 1.94
CA THR A 99 8.63 29.95 1.03
C THR A 99 9.46 31.20 1.31
N ASN A 100 8.80 32.32 1.61
CA ASN A 100 9.49 33.58 1.93
C ASN A 100 10.24 33.53 3.27
N GLN A 101 9.71 32.84 4.29
CA GLN A 101 10.29 32.83 5.64
C GLN A 101 11.23 31.66 5.88
N PHE A 102 10.93 30.50 5.30
CA PHE A 102 11.60 29.23 5.58
C PHE A 102 12.22 28.58 4.33
N GLY A 103 11.99 29.15 3.14
CA GLY A 103 12.42 28.57 1.87
C GLY A 103 11.48 27.50 1.34
N GLU A 104 11.88 26.87 0.23
CA GLU A 104 11.10 25.81 -0.43
C GLU A 104 10.83 24.60 0.49
N PRO A 105 9.71 23.88 0.32
CA PRO A 105 9.43 22.63 1.03
C PRO A 105 10.57 21.61 0.94
N ALA A 106 11.24 21.40 2.07
CA ALA A 106 12.34 20.43 2.18
C ALA A 106 11.85 19.09 2.74
N PRO A 107 12.18 17.93 2.13
CA PRO A 107 11.73 16.60 2.56
C PRO A 107 12.03 16.27 4.02
N GLU A 108 13.08 16.86 4.59
CA GLU A 108 13.50 16.68 5.98
C GLU A 108 12.45 17.14 7.01
N HIS A 109 11.53 18.03 6.64
CA HIS A 109 10.43 18.50 7.49
C HIS A 109 9.17 17.63 7.40
N TYR A 110 9.16 16.58 6.58
CA TYR A 110 7.98 15.77 6.32
C TYR A 110 8.20 14.30 6.69
N ASN A 111 7.12 13.66 7.11
CA ASN A 111 7.00 12.22 7.22
C ASN A 111 6.10 11.70 6.10
N ILE A 112 6.43 10.52 5.59
CA ILE A 112 5.53 9.75 4.73
C ILE A 112 4.44 9.19 5.64
N VAL A 113 3.19 9.62 5.44
CA VAL A 113 2.02 9.12 6.19
C VAL A 113 1.19 8.16 5.37
N TYR A 114 1.43 8.10 4.06
CA TYR A 114 0.85 7.12 3.16
C TYR A 114 1.79 6.90 1.98
N ASP A 115 2.00 5.65 1.58
CA ASP A 115 2.75 5.27 0.38
C ASP A 115 2.07 4.05 -0.24
N GLY A 116 1.30 4.27 -1.30
CA GLY A 116 0.43 3.24 -1.83
C GLY A 116 -0.08 3.57 -3.22
N GLN A 117 -1.12 2.86 -3.63
CA GLN A 117 -1.74 3.01 -4.94
C GLN A 117 -3.20 3.42 -4.75
N LEU A 118 -3.62 4.48 -5.44
CA LEU A 118 -4.99 4.96 -5.42
C LEU A 118 -5.61 4.84 -6.81
N GLY A 119 -6.83 4.28 -6.84
CA GLY A 119 -7.69 4.24 -8.02
C GLY A 119 -8.50 5.53 -8.12
N THR A 120 -7.87 6.65 -8.43
CA THR A 120 -8.59 7.90 -8.69
C THR A 120 -8.15 8.54 -10.01
N ASN A 121 -9.12 8.74 -10.90
CA ASN A 121 -9.12 9.76 -11.96
C ASN A 121 -10.28 10.71 -11.66
#